data_AF-A0A259SHM1-F1
#
_entry.id   AF-A0A259SHM1-F1
#
_cell.length_a   1.000
_cell.length_b   1.000
_cell.length_c   1.000
_cell.angle_alpha   90.00
_cell.angle_beta   90.00
_cell.angle_gamma   90.00
#
_symmetry.space_group_name_H-M   'P 1'
#
loop_
_entity.id
_entity.type
_entity.pdbx_description
1 polymer ?
#
loop_
_entity_poly.entity_id
_entity_poly.type
_entity_poly.pdbx_seq_one_letter_code
_entity_poly.pdbx_strand_id
1 'polypeptide(L)'
;MENVIYADSIAELVDVLLPGHAEADAASQLVSRVEMLEVIASQRQALILADEGIDGFNEDELNIMLATKGEPLDIDAWNPATPLLVLATNYAPYTDVSLPAGTVICLDPRTELTFIAALQALGTGELFVSA
;
A
#
# COMPACT_ATOMS: atom_id res chain seq x y z
N MET A 1 -7.32 2.92 22.30
CA MET A 1 -6.65 4.21 22.54
C MET A 1 -6.43 4.79 21.17
N GLU A 2 -7.12 5.88 20.83
CA GLU A 2 -6.83 6.61 19.60
C GLU A 2 -5.48 7.30 19.79
N ASN A 3 -4.52 6.99 18.93
CA ASN A 3 -3.17 7.55 18.99
C ASN A 3 -3.13 8.71 17.99
N VAL A 4 -3.20 9.94 18.49
CA VAL A 4 -3.14 11.14 17.65
C VAL A 4 -1.68 11.59 17.55
N ILE A 5 -1.18 11.73 16.32
CA ILE A 5 0.15 12.26 16.03
C ILE A 5 -0.01 13.71 15.61
N TYR A 6 0.70 14.61 16.28
CA TYR A 6 0.82 16.01 15.87
C TYR A 6 2.17 16.17 15.19
N ALA A 7 2.17 16.84 14.03
CA ALA A 7 3.35 17.16 13.26
C ALA A 7 3.14 18.50 12.54
N ASP A 8 4.19 19.29 12.43
CA ASP A 8 4.17 20.60 11.77
C ASP A 8 4.35 20.48 10.24
N SER A 9 4.71 19.29 9.76
CA SER A 9 4.83 18.99 8.33
C SER A 9 4.56 17.52 8.01
N ILE A 10 4.30 17.22 6.73
CA ILE A 10 4.19 15.84 6.23
C ILE A 10 5.50 15.07 6.46
N ALA A 11 6.65 15.71 6.29
CA ALA A 11 7.96 15.09 6.52
C ALA A 11 8.13 14.65 7.98
N GLU A 12 7.77 15.51 8.93
CA GLU A 12 7.79 15.17 10.36
C GLU A 12 6.80 14.05 10.70
N LEU A 13 5.59 14.09 10.13
CA LEU A 13 4.62 13.01 10.30
C LEU A 13 5.18 11.67 9.79
N VAL A 14 5.81 11.67 8.61
CA VAL A 14 6.40 10.45 8.05
C VAL A 14 7.59 9.97 8.89
N ASP A 15 8.42 10.86 9.44
CA ASP A 15 9.52 10.47 10.32
C ASP A 15 9.06 9.85 11.65
N VAL A 16 7.92 10.29 12.18
CA VAL A 16 7.28 9.62 13.34
C VAL A 16 6.83 8.19 12.98
N LEU A 17 6.31 7.99 11.77
CA LEU A 17 5.88 6.66 11.29
C LEU A 17 7.05 5.76 10.90
N LEU A 18 8.12 6.35 10.38
CA LEU A 18 9.32 5.70 9.86
C LEU A 18 10.56 6.33 10.53
N PRO A 19 10.92 5.92 11.76
CA PRO A 19 12.02 6.54 12.49
C PRO A 19 13.33 6.53 11.69
N GLY A 20 13.94 7.72 11.53
CA GLY A 20 15.19 7.91 10.79
C GLY A 20 15.00 8.15 9.29
N HIS A 21 13.75 8.28 8.81
CA HIS A 21 13.44 8.58 7.42
C HIS A 21 13.97 9.94 7.00
N ALA A 22 13.83 10.96 7.84
CA ALA A 22 14.24 12.32 7.51
C ALA A 22 15.77 12.46 7.30
N GLU A 23 16.57 11.61 7.94
CA GLU A 23 18.04 11.63 7.86
C GLU A 23 18.60 10.72 6.76
N ALA A 24 17.77 9.84 6.21
CA ALA A 24 18.17 8.89 5.19
C ALA A 24 18.35 9.55 3.81
N ASP A 25 19.12 8.92 2.93
CA ASP A 25 19.19 9.36 1.53
C ASP A 25 17.87 9.08 0.79
N ALA A 26 17.68 9.72 -0.38
CA ALA A 26 16.43 9.61 -1.12
C ALA A 26 16.07 8.18 -1.54
N ALA A 27 17.06 7.31 -1.76
CA ALA A 27 16.82 5.91 -2.11
C ALA A 27 16.33 5.14 -0.88
N SER A 28 17.00 5.29 0.26
CA SER A 28 16.60 4.71 1.54
C SER A 28 15.24 5.21 2.01
N GLN A 29 14.91 6.49 1.78
CA GLN A 29 13.57 7.04 2.05
C GLN A 29 12.50 6.35 1.21
N LEU A 30 12.75 6.11 -0.08
CA LEU A 30 11.81 5.35 -0.90
C LEU A 30 11.66 3.92 -0.38
N VAL A 31 12.77 3.24 -0.10
CA VAL A 31 12.78 1.85 0.40
C VAL A 31 11.95 1.73 1.68
N SER A 32 12.15 2.60 2.68
CA SER A 32 11.42 2.51 3.94
C SER A 32 9.90 2.68 3.76
N ARG A 33 9.46 3.55 2.83
CA ARG A 33 8.03 3.74 2.50
C ARG A 33 7.45 2.54 1.76
N VAL A 34 8.22 1.95 0.84
CA VAL A 34 7.85 0.72 0.12
C VAL A 34 7.67 -0.44 1.09
N GLU A 35 8.67 -0.69 1.94
CA GLU A 35 8.66 -1.80 2.91
C GLU A 35 7.47 -1.69 3.87
N MET A 36 7.18 -0.48 4.37
CA MET A 36 6.02 -0.24 5.23
C MET A 36 4.70 -0.51 4.50
N LEU A 37 4.53 -0.01 3.27
CA LEU A 37 3.31 -0.25 2.50
C LEU A 37 3.14 -1.71 2.12
N GLU A 38 4.21 -2.43 1.81
CA GLU A 38 4.14 -3.86 1.51
C GLU A 38 3.51 -4.64 2.68
N VAL A 39 4.00 -4.39 3.90
CA VAL A 39 3.51 -5.07 5.10
C VAL A 39 2.05 -4.75 5.34
N ILE A 40 1.68 -3.46 5.31
CA ILE A 40 0.31 -3.03 5.59
C ILE A 40 -0.66 -3.48 4.49
N ALA A 41 -0.27 -3.38 3.22
CA ALA A 41 -1.10 -3.80 2.10
C ALA A 41 -1.36 -5.31 2.12
N SER A 42 -0.35 -6.11 2.42
CA SER A 42 -0.48 -7.57 2.53
C SER A 42 -1.45 -7.94 3.67
N GLN A 43 -1.31 -7.30 4.84
CA GLN A 43 -2.21 -7.50 5.97
C GLN A 43 -3.65 -7.04 5.64
N ARG A 44 -3.80 -5.89 4.98
CA ARG A 44 -5.10 -5.35 4.61
C ARG A 44 -5.81 -6.23 3.59
N GLN A 45 -5.10 -6.77 2.60
CA GLN A 45 -5.68 -7.70 1.64
C GLN A 45 -6.20 -8.97 2.31
N ALA A 46 -5.43 -9.51 3.26
CA ALA A 46 -5.86 -10.68 4.04
C ALA A 46 -7.11 -10.38 4.88
N LEU A 47 -7.21 -9.18 5.46
CA LEU A 47 -8.42 -8.76 6.18
C LEU A 47 -9.63 -8.59 5.26
N ILE A 48 -9.45 -8.05 4.05
CA ILE A 48 -10.51 -7.96 3.03
C ILE A 48 -11.01 -9.36 2.67
N LEU A 49 -10.10 -10.31 2.41
CA LEU A 49 -10.47 -11.69 2.13
C LEU A 49 -11.21 -12.35 3.30
N ALA A 50 -10.78 -12.09 4.53
CA ALA A 50 -11.42 -12.64 5.72
C ALA A 50 -12.85 -12.10 5.92
N ASP A 51 -13.11 -10.84 5.58
CA ASP A 51 -14.42 -10.21 5.67
C ASP A 51 -15.38 -10.72 4.57
N GLU A 52 -14.89 -10.86 3.34
CA GLU A 52 -15.70 -11.36 2.22
C GLU A 52 -15.90 -12.88 2.22
N GLY A 53 -14.96 -13.62 2.81
CA GLY A 53 -14.92 -15.08 2.76
C GLY A 53 -14.26 -15.63 1.49
N ILE A 54 -13.99 -16.93 1.48
CA ILE A 54 -13.22 -17.59 0.40
C ILE A 54 -14.09 -18.19 -0.71
N ASP A 55 -15.39 -18.38 -0.47
CA ASP A 55 -16.28 -19.15 -1.35
C ASP A 55 -16.48 -18.50 -2.74
N GLY A 56 -16.17 -17.19 -2.86
CA GLY A 56 -16.28 -16.43 -4.11
C GLY A 56 -15.05 -16.48 -5.02
N PHE A 57 -13.99 -17.17 -4.61
CA PHE A 57 -12.70 -17.17 -5.30
C PHE A 57 -12.27 -18.57 -5.70
N ASN A 58 -11.59 -18.68 -6.84
CA ASN A 58 -10.86 -19.88 -7.19
C ASN A 58 -9.48 -19.93 -6.50
N GLU A 59 -8.77 -21.06 -6.63
CA GLU A 59 -7.47 -21.26 -5.97
C GLU A 59 -6.41 -20.24 -6.40
N ASP A 60 -6.34 -19.89 -7.69
CA ASP A 60 -5.38 -18.91 -8.20
C ASP A 60 -5.68 -17.52 -7.65
N GLU A 61 -6.95 -17.12 -7.61
CA GLU A 61 -7.39 -15.85 -7.03
C GLU A 61 -7.09 -15.78 -5.53
N LEU A 62 -7.30 -16.87 -4.79
CA LEU A 62 -6.93 -16.94 -3.37
C LEU A 62 -5.41 -16.82 -3.17
N ASN A 63 -4.62 -17.47 -4.03
CA ASN A 63 -3.16 -17.35 -4.01
C ASN A 63 -2.71 -15.90 -4.25
N ILE A 64 -3.34 -15.20 -5.21
CA ILE A 64 -3.09 -13.79 -5.50
C ILE A 64 -3.46 -12.89 -4.32
N MET A 65 -4.62 -13.12 -3.71
CA MET A 65 -5.10 -12.36 -2.55
C MET A 65 -4.13 -12.50 -1.37
N LEU A 66 -3.62 -13.70 -1.13
CA LEU A 66 -2.72 -14.03 -0.01
C LEU A 66 -1.24 -13.77 -0.29
N ALA A 67 -0.86 -13.49 -1.54
CA ALA A 67 0.53 -13.17 -1.89
C ALA A 67 1.03 -11.91 -1.17
N THR A 68 2.34 -11.86 -0.90
CA THR A 68 3.00 -10.63 -0.45
C THR A 68 2.88 -9.56 -1.54
N LYS A 69 2.85 -8.29 -1.13
CA LYS A 69 2.70 -7.16 -2.06
C LYS A 69 4.02 -6.47 -2.43
N GLY A 70 5.15 -7.07 -2.06
CA GLY A 70 6.50 -6.58 -2.37
C GLY A 70 6.97 -6.85 -3.79
N GLU A 71 6.32 -7.77 -4.49
CA GLU A 71 6.64 -8.13 -5.88
C GLU A 71 5.43 -7.90 -6.80
N PRO A 72 5.66 -7.75 -8.12
CA PRO A 72 4.56 -7.73 -9.08
C PRO A 72 3.83 -9.07 -9.09
N LEU A 73 2.52 -9.03 -9.24
CA LEU A 73 1.68 -10.21 -9.36
C LEU A 73 1.69 -10.69 -10.81
N ASP A 74 1.80 -12.00 -11.02
CA ASP A 74 1.81 -12.62 -12.36
C ASP A 74 0.39 -12.77 -12.92
N ILE A 75 -0.26 -11.63 -13.19
CA ILE A 75 -1.60 -11.55 -13.79
C ILE A 75 -1.75 -10.33 -14.70
N ASP A 76 -2.52 -10.49 -15.77
CA ASP A 76 -2.87 -9.38 -16.67
C ASP A 76 -4.11 -8.59 -16.20
N ALA A 77 -5.03 -9.27 -15.51
CA ALA A 77 -6.31 -8.69 -15.10
C ALA A 77 -6.85 -9.32 -13.82
N TRP A 78 -7.50 -8.48 -13.01
CA TRP A 78 -8.22 -8.85 -11.80
C TRP A 78 -9.73 -8.66 -12.02
N ASN A 79 -10.44 -9.77 -12.17
CA ASN A 79 -11.88 -9.79 -12.47
C ASN A 79 -12.81 -9.77 -11.26
N PRO A 80 -12.42 -10.26 -10.05
CA PRO A 80 -13.27 -10.15 -8.88
C PRO A 80 -13.68 -8.70 -8.57
N ALA A 81 -14.88 -8.55 -8.00
CA ALA A 81 -15.39 -7.25 -7.56
C ALA A 81 -14.63 -6.71 -6.33
N THR A 82 -14.03 -7.62 -5.57
CA THR A 82 -13.14 -7.36 -4.44
C THR A 82 -11.92 -6.55 -4.90
N PRO A 83 -11.52 -5.50 -4.19
CA PRO A 83 -10.33 -4.74 -4.58
C PRO A 83 -9.04 -5.54 -4.40
N LEU A 84 -8.20 -5.55 -5.43
CA LEU A 84 -6.81 -6.03 -5.35
C LEU A 84 -5.86 -4.87 -5.05
N LEU A 85 -5.13 -4.97 -3.96
CA LEU A 85 -4.13 -4.01 -3.52
C LEU A 85 -2.78 -4.35 -4.14
N VAL A 86 -2.14 -3.36 -4.76
CA VAL A 86 -0.81 -3.49 -5.36
C VAL A 86 0.05 -2.26 -5.10
N LEU A 87 1.37 -2.41 -5.10
CA LEU A 87 2.30 -1.29 -4.95
C LEU A 87 2.72 -0.74 -6.32
N ALA A 88 2.63 0.57 -6.50
CA ALA A 88 2.93 1.24 -7.76
C ALA A 88 4.35 0.95 -8.25
N THR A 89 5.31 0.84 -7.33
CA THR A 89 6.73 0.60 -7.62
C THR A 89 7.01 -0.73 -8.31
N ASN A 90 6.05 -1.67 -8.32
CA ASN A 90 6.21 -2.97 -8.96
C ASN A 90 5.78 -2.96 -10.44
N TYR A 91 5.20 -1.85 -10.91
CA TYR A 91 4.60 -1.74 -12.24
C TYR A 91 5.09 -0.51 -13.01
N ALA A 92 4.75 -0.43 -14.29
CA ALA A 92 5.04 0.71 -15.15
C ALA A 92 4.47 2.02 -14.56
N PRO A 93 5.24 3.14 -14.66
CA PRO A 93 6.48 3.31 -15.40
C PRO A 93 7.76 2.94 -14.62
N TYR A 94 7.66 2.35 -13.43
CA TYR A 94 8.82 2.02 -12.58
C TYR A 94 9.49 0.71 -12.98
N THR A 95 8.72 -0.20 -13.58
CA THR A 95 9.18 -1.48 -14.14
C THR A 95 8.61 -1.66 -15.55
N ASP A 96 9.03 -2.73 -16.24
CA ASP A 96 8.46 -3.14 -17.52
C ASP A 96 7.13 -3.92 -17.39
N VAL A 97 6.68 -4.18 -16.15
CA VAL A 97 5.45 -4.95 -15.88
C VAL A 97 4.25 -3.99 -15.91
N SER A 98 3.22 -4.33 -16.69
CA SER A 98 2.00 -3.52 -16.76
C SER A 98 1.12 -3.72 -15.52
N LEU A 99 0.46 -2.66 -15.07
CA LEU A 99 -0.53 -2.76 -13.98
C LEU A 99 -1.68 -3.67 -14.42
N PRO A 100 -2.15 -4.62 -13.57
CA PRO A 100 -3.29 -5.46 -13.92
C PRO A 100 -4.54 -4.60 -14.14
N ALA A 101 -5.36 -4.98 -15.13
CA ALA A 101 -6.65 -4.34 -15.35
C ALA A 101 -7.67 -4.75 -14.28
N GLY A 102 -8.78 -4.00 -14.16
CA GLY A 102 -9.92 -4.35 -13.30
C GLY A 102 -9.96 -3.59 -11.98
N THR A 103 -10.48 -4.22 -10.93
CA THR A 103 -10.68 -3.58 -9.61
C THR A 103 -9.38 -3.55 -8.82
N VAL A 104 -8.44 -2.70 -9.23
CA VAL A 104 -7.09 -2.60 -8.65
C VAL A 104 -6.90 -1.26 -7.95
N ILE A 105 -6.45 -1.31 -6.69
CA ILE A 105 -6.03 -0.13 -5.92
C ILE A 105 -4.50 -0.11 -5.90
N CYS A 106 -3.95 0.89 -6.57
CA CYS A 106 -2.51 1.09 -6.69
C CYS A 106 -2.01 2.06 -5.61
N LEU A 107 -1.10 1.60 -4.76
CA LEU A 107 -0.55 2.32 -3.62
C LEU A 107 0.82 2.92 -4.00
N ASP A 108 0.95 4.26 -3.99
CA ASP A 108 2.15 4.97 -4.47
C ASP A 108 3.03 5.52 -3.32
N PRO A 109 4.18 4.89 -2.98
CA PRO A 109 5.10 5.37 -1.95
C PRO A 109 6.12 6.43 -2.44
N ARG A 110 6.03 6.92 -3.68
CA ARG A 110 7.07 7.76 -4.30
C ARG A 110 7.36 9.05 -3.52
N THR A 111 6.33 9.71 -3.04
CA THR A 111 6.45 10.92 -2.22
C THR A 111 5.84 10.68 -0.84
N GLU A 112 6.24 11.47 0.15
CA GLU A 112 5.69 11.37 1.50
C GLU A 112 4.17 11.60 1.50
N LEU A 113 3.70 12.53 0.66
CA LEU A 113 2.28 12.81 0.51
C LEU A 113 1.52 11.62 -0.09
N THR A 114 2.04 11.00 -1.16
CA THR A 114 1.38 9.84 -1.79
C THR A 114 1.44 8.61 -0.89
N PHE A 115 2.51 8.47 -0.09
CA PHE A 115 2.63 7.45 0.95
C PHE A 115 1.55 7.62 2.03
N ILE A 116 1.38 8.83 2.58
CA ILE A 116 0.30 9.10 3.55
C ILE A 116 -1.09 8.84 2.93
N ALA A 117 -1.32 9.30 1.69
CA ALA A 117 -2.58 9.03 1.01
C ALA A 117 -2.85 7.53 0.82
N ALA A 118 -1.80 6.73 0.55
CA ALA A 118 -1.91 5.28 0.48
C ALA A 118 -2.28 4.65 1.84
N LEU A 119 -1.67 5.11 2.94
CA LEU A 119 -2.06 4.67 4.29
C LEU A 119 -3.52 4.99 4.63
N GLN A 120 -4.02 6.15 4.20
CA GLN A 120 -5.43 6.51 4.38
C GLN A 120 -6.35 5.61 3.55
N ALA A 121 -5.98 5.30 2.30
CA ALA A 121 -6.75 4.38 1.46
C ALA A 121 -6.85 2.96 2.05
N LEU A 122 -5.87 2.56 2.86
CA LEU A 122 -5.86 1.29 3.60
C LEU A 122 -6.64 1.35 4.93
N GLY A 123 -7.16 2.52 5.30
CA GLY A 123 -7.86 2.72 6.57
C GLY A 123 -6.94 2.69 7.80
N THR A 124 -5.64 2.94 7.62
CA THR A 124 -4.65 2.92 8.71
C THR A 124 -4.70 4.20 9.56
N GLY A 125 -5.32 5.27 9.06
CA GLY A 125 -5.54 6.51 9.80
C GLY A 125 -6.23 7.59 8.98
N GLU A 126 -6.54 8.70 9.63
CA GLU A 126 -7.14 9.90 9.02
C GLU A 126 -6.22 11.11 9.22
N LEU A 127 -5.87 11.80 8.13
CA LEU A 127 -5.09 13.03 8.16
C LEU A 127 -6.02 14.24 8.31
N PHE A 128 -5.78 15.05 9.33
CA PHE A 128 -6.44 16.33 9.53
C PHE A 128 -5.44 17.46 9.34
N VAL A 129 -5.80 18.48 8.58
CA VAL A 129 -4.97 19.68 8.38
C VAL A 129 -5.69 20.87 9.01
N SER A 130 -5.07 21.50 10.01
CA SER A 130 -5.57 22.76 10.57
C SER A 130 -5.18 23.91 9.65
N ALA A 131 -6.17 24.72 9.27
CA ALA A 131 -5.99 25.94 8.48
C ALA A 131 -5.59 27.14 9.36
#